data_AF-A0A7V1ICA7-F1
#
_entry.id   AF-A0A7V1ICA7-F1
#
_cell.length_a   1.000
_cell.length_b   1.000
_cell.length_c   1.000
_cell.angle_alpha   90.00
_cell.angle_beta   90.00
_cell.angle_gamma   90.00
#
_symmetry.space_group_name_H-M   'P 1'
#
loop_
_entity.id
_entity.type
_entity.pdbx_description
1 polymer ?
#
loop_
_entity_poly.entity_id
_entity_poly.type
_entity_poly.pdbx_seq_one_letter_code
_entity_poly.pdbx_strand_id
1 'polypeptide(L)'
;MDTTRGKLKGLCMTCNHAGTCSYLARADGPIWHCEEFDDSGPAGNESANPVPPALEADPQPAGTNEGPLGICSNCAHLADCTFPKPPGGVWYCEEYE
;
A
#
# COMPACT_ATOMS: atom_id res chain seq x y z
N MET A 1 20.68 -7.39 25.45
CA MET A 1 19.59 -6.44 25.13
C MET A 1 20.28 -5.17 24.67
N ASP A 2 20.30 -4.93 23.36
CA ASP A 2 21.12 -3.91 22.69
C ASP A 2 20.67 -2.49 23.07
N THR A 3 21.58 -1.71 23.66
CA THR A 3 21.30 -0.45 24.36
C THR A 3 21.21 0.78 23.42
N THR A 4 21.05 0.61 22.11
CA THR A 4 21.27 1.73 21.15
C THR A 4 19.99 2.39 20.60
N ARG A 5 18.80 1.88 20.93
CA ARG A 5 17.53 2.35 20.33
C ARG A 5 17.14 3.80 20.68
N GLY A 6 17.77 4.41 21.70
CA GLY A 6 17.47 5.78 22.15
C GLY A 6 18.10 6.92 21.34
N LYS A 7 18.97 6.64 20.35
CA LYS A 7 19.66 7.67 19.53
C LYS A 7 19.30 7.65 18.05
N LEU A 8 18.52 6.68 17.59
CA LEU A 8 18.12 6.54 16.20
C LEU A 8 17.14 7.66 15.83
N LYS A 9 17.22 8.14 14.58
CA LYS A 9 16.33 9.16 14.01
C LYS A 9 15.95 8.76 12.59
N GLY A 10 14.81 9.25 12.10
CA GLY A 10 14.30 8.91 10.76
C GLY A 10 13.83 7.45 10.69
N LEU A 11 13.89 6.86 9.50
CA LEU A 11 13.43 5.49 9.24
C LEU A 11 14.15 4.44 10.12
N CYS A 12 15.41 4.70 10.49
CA CYS A 12 16.18 3.76 11.29
C CYS A 12 15.63 3.52 12.71
N MET A 13 14.69 4.33 13.20
CA MET A 13 14.06 4.12 14.52
C MET A 13 13.26 2.81 14.62
N THR A 14 12.64 2.41 13.50
CA THR A 14 11.79 1.22 13.40
C THR A 14 12.38 0.14 12.50
N CYS A 15 13.46 0.43 11.77
CA CYS A 15 14.09 -0.53 10.88
C CYS A 15 14.67 -1.74 11.63
N ASN A 16 14.29 -2.94 11.20
CA ASN A 16 14.78 -4.22 11.66
C ASN A 16 16.30 -4.39 11.49
N HIS A 17 16.88 -3.72 10.49
CA HIS A 17 18.31 -3.79 10.21
C HIS A 17 19.15 -2.76 10.99
N ALA A 18 18.54 -1.86 11.78
CA ALA A 18 19.24 -0.71 12.36
C ALA A 18 20.47 -1.07 13.22
N GLY A 19 20.49 -2.23 13.87
CA GLY A 19 21.63 -2.66 14.69
C GLY A 19 22.91 -2.99 13.89
N THR A 20 22.78 -3.36 12.61
CA THR A 20 23.90 -3.84 11.77
C THR A 20 23.99 -3.12 10.42
N CYS A 21 23.14 -2.12 10.17
CA CYS A 21 23.05 -1.45 8.87
C CYS A 21 24.30 -0.59 8.59
N SER A 22 25.01 -0.90 7.51
CA SER A 22 26.21 -0.16 7.10
C SER A 22 25.90 1.27 6.64
N TYR A 23 24.69 1.53 6.13
CA TYR A 23 24.26 2.88 5.76
C TYR A 23 24.12 3.77 6.98
N LEU A 24 23.50 3.27 8.05
CA LEU A 24 23.37 4.00 9.32
C LEU A 24 24.74 4.27 9.94
N ALA A 25 25.67 3.30 9.92
CA ALA A 25 27.01 3.46 10.48
C ALA A 25 27.84 4.57 9.79
N ARG A 26 27.46 4.97 8.57
CA ARG A 26 28.15 5.99 7.75
C ARG A 26 27.34 7.28 7.59
N ALA A 27 26.15 7.36 8.18
CA ALA A 27 25.27 8.51 8.00
C ALA A 27 25.68 9.68 8.91
N ASP A 28 25.83 10.87 8.32
CA ASP A 28 26.05 12.13 9.05
C ASP A 28 24.75 12.71 9.65
N GLY A 29 23.61 12.08 9.42
CA GLY A 29 22.31 12.55 9.86
C GLY A 29 21.19 11.51 9.77
N PRO A 30 19.94 11.89 10.07
CA PRO A 30 18.79 10.99 9.97
C PRO A 30 18.59 10.50 8.53
N ILE A 31 18.33 9.20 8.38
CA ILE A 31 17.99 8.60 7.10
C ILE A 31 16.47 8.69 6.90
N TRP A 32 16.05 9.45 5.89
CA TRP A 32 14.64 9.63 5.51
C TRP A 32 14.22 8.81 4.28
N HIS A 33 15.20 8.25 3.56
CA HIS A 33 14.99 7.36 2.42
C HIS A 33 16.07 6.30 2.42
N CYS A 34 15.67 5.03 2.33
CA CYS A 34 16.56 3.89 2.26
C CYS A 34 15.83 2.75 1.57
N GLU A 35 16.43 2.20 0.52
CA GLU A 35 15.87 1.08 -0.24
C GLU A 35 15.94 -0.24 0.55
N GLU A 36 16.85 -0.33 1.51
CA GLU A 36 17.00 -1.47 2.43
C GLU A 36 16.20 -1.27 3.72
N PHE A 37 15.21 -0.37 3.75
CA PHE A 37 14.36 -0.21 4.93
C PHE A 37 13.39 -1.40 5.06
N ASP A 38 13.34 -1.97 6.26
CA ASP A 38 12.43 -3.06 6.62
C ASP A 38 11.90 -2.84 8.05
N ASP A 39 10.60 -2.69 8.21
CA ASP A 39 9.92 -2.69 9.51
C ASP A 39 8.88 -3.81 9.64
N SER A 40 9.00 -4.84 8.80
CA SER A 40 8.11 -6.00 8.86
C SER A 40 8.20 -6.68 10.23
N GLY A 41 7.07 -6.79 10.92
CA GLY A 41 6.98 -7.61 12.14
C GLY A 41 6.96 -9.10 11.79
N PRO A 42 7.16 -10.00 12.78
CA PRO A 42 6.74 -11.39 12.60
C PRO A 42 5.28 -11.39 12.13
N ALA A 43 4.92 -12.29 11.22
CA ALA A 43 3.53 -12.53 10.82
C ALA A 43 2.76 -13.07 12.02
N GLY A 44 2.44 -12.18 12.95
CA GLY A 44 1.89 -12.46 14.26
C GLY A 44 0.85 -11.39 14.49
N ASN A 45 -0.39 -11.76 14.17
CA ASN A 45 -1.61 -10.97 14.28
C ASN A 45 -1.39 -9.46 14.03
N GLU A 46 -1.62 -9.07 12.77
CA GLU A 46 -2.36 -7.84 12.54
C GLU A 46 -3.34 -7.67 13.70
N SER A 47 -3.21 -6.55 14.44
CA SER A 47 -4.12 -6.24 15.53
C SER A 47 -5.49 -6.62 15.01
N ALA A 48 -6.10 -7.61 15.65
CA ALA A 48 -7.41 -8.11 15.28
C ALA A 48 -8.43 -7.04 15.64
N ASN A 49 -8.33 -5.86 15.00
CA ASN A 49 -9.48 -5.44 14.25
C ASN A 49 -9.80 -6.65 13.38
N PRO A 50 -10.89 -7.38 13.64
CA PRO A 50 -11.31 -8.39 12.71
C PRO A 50 -11.38 -7.67 11.36
N VAL A 51 -10.41 -7.95 10.49
CA VAL A 51 -10.68 -7.88 9.06
C VAL A 51 -11.87 -8.82 8.98
N PRO A 52 -13.10 -8.30 8.72
CA PRO A 52 -14.23 -9.17 8.59
C PRO A 52 -13.76 -10.27 7.63
N PRO A 53 -13.97 -11.56 7.97
CA PRO A 53 -13.49 -12.65 7.13
C PRO A 53 -13.79 -12.23 5.72
N ALA A 54 -12.75 -12.11 4.87
CA ALA A 54 -12.92 -11.67 3.49
C ALA A 54 -14.10 -12.49 3.02
N LEU A 55 -15.26 -11.83 2.92
CA LEU A 55 -16.51 -12.52 2.67
C LEU A 55 -16.17 -13.16 1.35
N GLU A 56 -16.00 -14.49 1.34
CA GLU A 56 -15.93 -15.32 0.14
C GLU A 56 -16.90 -14.65 -0.79
N ALA A 57 -16.39 -13.89 -1.77
CA ALA A 57 -17.12 -12.75 -2.31
C ALA A 57 -18.51 -13.26 -2.62
N ASP A 58 -19.44 -12.97 -1.72
CA ASP A 58 -20.84 -13.29 -1.93
C ASP A 58 -21.07 -12.64 -3.28
N PRO A 59 -21.67 -13.33 -4.26
CA PRO A 59 -21.95 -12.72 -5.55
C PRO A 59 -22.85 -11.51 -5.26
N GLN A 60 -22.19 -10.40 -4.95
CA GLN A 60 -22.79 -9.27 -4.31
C GLN A 60 -23.66 -8.76 -5.42
N PRO A 61 -24.99 -8.74 -5.25
CA PRO A 61 -25.87 -8.29 -6.30
C PRO A 61 -25.33 -6.93 -6.69
N ALA A 62 -24.87 -6.86 -7.95
CA ALA A 62 -24.06 -5.80 -8.50
C ALA A 62 -24.43 -4.49 -7.82
N GLY A 63 -23.60 -4.05 -6.87
CA GLY A 63 -23.85 -2.82 -6.15
C GLY A 63 -24.05 -1.77 -7.22
N THR A 64 -25.22 -1.14 -7.22
CA THR A 64 -25.68 -0.16 -8.20
C THR A 64 -24.86 1.13 -8.04
N ASN A 65 -23.54 1.04 -8.17
CA ASN A 65 -22.74 2.16 -8.62
C ASN A 65 -23.16 2.35 -10.07
N GLU A 66 -24.18 3.18 -10.26
CA GLU A 66 -24.81 3.45 -11.55
C GLU A 66 -23.85 4.18 -12.52
N GLY A 67 -22.62 4.43 -12.09
CA GLY A 67 -21.59 5.13 -12.81
C GLY A 67 -20.26 4.37 -12.85
N PRO A 68 -19.43 4.65 -13.86
CA PRO A 68 -18.09 4.11 -13.96
C PRO A 68 -17.22 4.56 -12.79
N LEU A 69 -16.41 3.63 -12.29
CA LEU A 69 -15.48 3.85 -11.18
C LEU A 69 -14.02 3.85 -11.66
N GLY A 70 -13.16 4.48 -10.86
CA GLY A 70 -11.74 4.64 -11.18
C GLY A 70 -11.50 5.69 -12.27
N ILE A 71 -10.50 5.49 -13.11
CA ILE A 71 -10.16 6.43 -14.19
C ILE A 71 -11.27 6.54 -15.25
N CYS A 72 -12.18 5.57 -15.33
CA CYS A 72 -13.33 5.70 -16.24
C CYS A 72 -14.38 6.72 -15.77
N SER A 73 -14.31 7.21 -14.52
CA SER A 73 -15.27 8.18 -13.99
C SER A 73 -15.22 9.56 -14.67
N ASN A 74 -14.09 9.89 -15.31
CA ASN A 74 -13.84 11.16 -15.98
C ASN A 74 -13.21 10.99 -17.37
N CYS A 75 -13.27 9.79 -17.95
CA CYS A 75 -12.73 9.50 -19.29
C CYS A 75 -13.53 10.19 -20.39
N ALA A 76 -12.85 10.87 -21.32
CA ALA A 76 -13.47 11.57 -22.44
C ALA A 76 -14.27 10.63 -23.37
N HIS A 77 -13.82 9.39 -23.52
CA HIS A 77 -14.40 8.36 -24.40
C HIS A 77 -15.40 7.45 -23.69
N LEU A 78 -15.85 7.79 -22.48
CA LEU A 78 -16.70 6.90 -21.68
C LEU A 78 -17.98 6.44 -22.42
N ALA A 79 -18.56 7.33 -23.22
CA ALA A 79 -19.81 7.11 -23.93
C ALA A 79 -19.72 6.04 -25.04
N ASP A 80 -18.57 5.91 -25.69
CA ASP A 80 -18.31 5.03 -26.83
C ASP A 80 -17.26 3.94 -26.55
N CYS A 81 -16.60 4.00 -25.39
CA CYS A 81 -15.62 3.02 -24.94
C CYS A 81 -16.26 1.62 -24.81
N THR A 82 -15.71 0.64 -25.54
CA THR A 82 -16.18 -0.74 -25.57
C THR A 82 -15.51 -1.64 -24.52
N PHE A 83 -14.55 -1.11 -23.76
CA PHE A 83 -13.82 -1.84 -22.75
C PHE A 83 -14.68 -2.16 -21.52
N PRO A 84 -14.42 -3.29 -20.83
CA PRO A 84 -15.17 -3.70 -19.65
C PRO A 84 -14.98 -2.69 -18.52
N LYS A 85 -16.09 -2.29 -17.88
CA LYS A 85 -16.09 -1.49 -16.64
C LYS A 85 -16.45 -2.41 -15.47
N PRO A 86 -15.47 -3.08 -14.83
CA PRO A 86 -15.77 -3.98 -13.73
C PRO A 86 -16.35 -3.22 -12.53
N PRO A 87 -17.11 -3.87 -11.64
CA PRO A 87 -17.67 -3.24 -10.44
C PRO A 87 -16.61 -2.58 -9.53
N GLY A 88 -15.36 -3.04 -9.57
CA GLY A 88 -14.23 -2.44 -8.85
C GLY A 88 -13.59 -1.23 -9.53
N GLY A 89 -14.09 -0.82 -10.69
CA GLY A 89 -13.54 0.27 -11.50
C GLY A 89 -12.28 -0.11 -12.28
N VAL A 90 -11.88 0.79 -13.17
CA VAL A 90 -10.66 0.66 -13.97
C VAL A 90 -9.59 1.55 -13.34
N TRP A 91 -8.39 1.02 -13.09
CA TRP A 91 -7.25 1.77 -12.53
C TRP A 91 -6.15 2.04 -13.55
N TYR A 92 -6.17 1.29 -14.65
CA TYR A 92 -5.26 1.42 -15.78
C TYR A 92 -6.02 1.11 -17.07
N CYS A 93 -5.92 1.98 -18.06
CA CYS A 93 -6.50 1.82 -19.38
C CYS A 93 -5.56 2.52 -20.37
N GLU A 94 -5.27 1.85 -21.48
CA GLU A 94 -4.36 2.37 -22.52
C GLU A 94 -5.01 3.43 -23.41
N GLU A 95 -6.35 3.50 -23.41
CA GLU A 95 -7.13 4.46 -24.19
C GLU A 95 -7.74 5.58 -23.32
N TYR A 96 -7.24 5.78 -22.09
CA TYR A 96 -7.72 6.86 -21.24
C TYR A 96 -7.24 8.23 -21.73
N GLU A 97 -8.19 9.15 -21.88
CA GLU A 97 -7.99 10.57 -22.19
C GLU A 97 -8.82 11.45 -21.25
#